data_AF-A0A7S7PPK1-F1
#
_entry.id   AF-A0A7S7PPK1-F1
#
_cell.length_a   1.000
_cell.length_b   1.000
_cell.length_c   1.000
_cell.angle_alpha   90.00
_cell.angle_beta   90.00
_cell.angle_gamma   90.00
#
_symmetry.space_group_name_H-M   'P 1'
#
loop_
_entity.id
_entity.type
_entity.pdbx_description
1 polymer ?
#
loop_
_entity_poly.entity_id
_entity_poly.type
_entity_poly.pdbx_seq_one_letter_code
_entity_poly.pdbx_strand_id
1 'polypeptide(L)'
;MEEYIMKTVNVTEQLNAMQRMFLPTSDISDTLRKNTGSYWEDQDKVLDAMQTFANGWFERRHAGTHAALEAAQRMCKAETPVELLREHQGWVSGAFQRLMTDGLACQQQCMAVVGTIAPPLTPLGSEKQAGVSPSESKATARTDAA
;
A
#
# COMPACT_ATOMS: atom_id res chain seq x y z
N MET A 1 -39.35 53.94 18.21
CA MET A 1 -39.10 52.56 18.69
C MET A 1 -39.30 51.53 17.57
N GLU A 2 -39.25 51.92 16.29
CA GLU A 2 -39.38 50.98 15.15
C GLU A 2 -38.07 50.82 14.36
N GLU A 3 -37.16 51.80 14.46
CA GLU A 3 -35.87 51.78 13.77
C GLU A 3 -34.83 50.82 14.38
N TYR A 4 -35.10 50.32 15.60
CA TYR A 4 -34.22 49.39 16.31
C TYR A 4 -34.57 47.92 16.00
N ILE A 5 -35.83 47.62 15.65
CA ILE A 5 -36.30 46.27 15.31
C ILE A 5 -35.95 45.90 13.86
N MET A 6 -35.79 46.88 12.97
CA MET A 6 -35.47 46.66 11.55
C MET A 6 -34.02 46.21 11.30
N LYS A 7 -33.09 46.50 12.23
CA LYS A 7 -31.65 46.18 12.03
C LYS A 7 -31.26 44.77 12.47
N THR A 8 -32.00 44.16 13.38
CA THR A 8 -31.73 42.79 13.86
C THR A 8 -32.15 41.72 12.88
N VAL A 9 -33.18 41.98 12.05
CA VAL A 9 -33.64 41.04 11.00
C VAL A 9 -32.63 40.95 9.85
N ASN A 10 -31.89 42.03 9.57
CA ASN A 10 -30.96 42.11 8.43
C ASN A 10 -29.60 41.43 8.70
N VAL A 11 -29.04 41.56 9.91
CA VAL A 11 -27.72 40.95 10.23
C VAL A 11 -27.80 39.43 10.23
N THR A 12 -28.87 38.86 10.78
CA THR A 12 -29.06 37.41 10.81
C THR A 12 -29.35 36.83 9.42
N GLU A 13 -30.10 37.54 8.57
CA GLU A 13 -30.33 37.13 7.18
C GLU A 13 -29.07 37.25 6.32
N GLN A 14 -28.29 38.32 6.47
CA GLN A 14 -27.00 38.47 5.79
C GLN A 14 -26.00 37.41 6.24
N LEU A 15 -25.93 37.10 7.54
CA LEU A 15 -25.08 36.04 8.07
C LEU A 15 -25.51 34.66 7.57
N ASN A 16 -26.82 34.38 7.51
CA ASN A 16 -27.34 33.13 6.94
C ASN A 16 -27.10 33.03 5.43
N ALA A 17 -27.24 34.13 4.68
CA ALA A 17 -26.95 34.16 3.26
C ALA A 17 -25.45 33.97 2.98
N MET A 18 -24.60 34.61 3.78
CA MET A 18 -23.15 34.44 3.76
C MET A 18 -22.78 32.99 4.12
N GLN A 19 -23.39 32.42 5.16
CA GLN A 19 -23.21 31.02 5.54
C GLN A 19 -23.61 30.07 4.40
N ARG A 20 -24.76 30.28 3.73
CA ARG A 20 -25.16 29.47 2.55
C ARG A 20 -24.20 29.61 1.38
N MET A 21 -23.58 30.77 1.20
CA MET A 21 -22.56 31.01 0.18
C MET A 21 -21.23 30.29 0.50
N PHE A 22 -20.96 30.01 1.78
CA PHE A 22 -19.81 29.24 2.26
C PHE A 22 -20.12 27.78 2.61
N LEU A 23 -21.39 27.35 2.55
CA LEU A 23 -21.73 25.94 2.69
C LEU A 23 -21.15 25.20 1.47
N PRO A 24 -20.50 24.05 1.69
CA PRO A 24 -20.07 23.22 0.57
C PRO A 24 -21.29 22.91 -0.30
N THR A 25 -21.17 23.15 -1.61
CA THR A 25 -22.22 22.79 -2.57
C THR A 25 -22.60 21.32 -2.42
N SER A 26 -23.79 20.91 -2.86
CA SER A 26 -24.20 19.49 -2.79
C SER A 26 -23.14 18.56 -3.36
N ASP A 27 -22.50 18.97 -4.45
CA ASP A 27 -21.45 18.22 -5.13
C ASP A 27 -20.16 18.11 -4.29
N ILE A 28 -19.77 19.18 -3.59
CA ILE A 28 -18.65 19.17 -2.64
C ILE A 28 -18.99 18.28 -1.44
N SER A 29 -20.22 18.37 -0.94
CA SER A 29 -20.70 17.58 0.19
C SER A 29 -20.77 16.08 -0.11
N ASP A 30 -21.23 15.70 -1.31
CA ASP A 30 -21.29 14.31 -1.75
C ASP A 30 -19.89 13.75 -2.08
N THR A 31 -19.01 14.57 -2.68
CA THR A 31 -17.60 14.20 -2.88
C THR A 31 -16.89 13.99 -1.56
N LEU A 32 -17.09 14.89 -0.59
CA LEU A 32 -16.54 14.76 0.76
C LEU A 32 -17.08 13.51 1.46
N ARG A 33 -18.40 13.28 1.42
CA ARG A 33 -19.03 12.10 2.01
C ARG A 33 -18.46 10.81 1.41
N LYS A 34 -18.37 10.73 0.08
CA LYS A 34 -17.81 9.57 -0.62
C LYS A 34 -16.35 9.35 -0.22
N ASN A 35 -15.55 10.41 -0.20
CA ASN A 35 -14.13 10.35 0.15
C ASN A 35 -13.90 9.96 1.62
N THR A 36 -14.72 10.46 2.55
CA THR A 36 -14.67 10.08 3.97
C THR A 36 -15.10 8.62 4.15
N GLY A 37 -16.15 8.17 3.46
CA GLY A 37 -16.60 6.77 3.50
C GLY A 37 -15.52 5.81 3.00
N SER A 38 -15.00 6.06 1.79
CA SER A 38 -13.94 5.22 1.20
C SER A 38 -12.66 5.24 2.05
N TYR A 39 -12.30 6.38 2.64
CA TYR A 39 -11.13 6.46 3.52
C TYR A 39 -11.23 5.50 4.71
N TRP A 40 -12.38 5.45 5.39
CA TRP A 40 -12.55 4.56 6.54
C TRP A 40 -12.64 3.09 6.12
N GLU A 41 -13.26 2.79 4.98
CA GLU A 41 -13.27 1.44 4.39
C GLU A 41 -11.86 0.95 4.03
N ASP A 42 -11.02 1.83 3.48
CA ASP A 42 -9.64 1.52 3.12
C ASP A 42 -8.76 1.36 4.36
N GLN A 43 -8.98 2.17 5.41
CA GLN A 43 -8.33 1.97 6.71
C GLN A 43 -8.67 0.62 7.34
N ASP A 44 -9.93 0.18 7.26
CA ASP A 44 -10.37 -1.12 7.78
C ASP A 44 -9.63 -2.28 7.08
N LYS A 45 -9.55 -2.25 5.75
CA LYS A 45 -8.79 -3.23 4.95
C LYS A 45 -7.29 -3.24 5.28
N VAL A 46 -6.69 -2.07 5.54
CA VAL A 46 -5.28 -1.99 5.96
C VAL A 46 -5.09 -2.66 7.32
N LEU A 47 -6.01 -2.46 8.26
CA LEU A 47 -5.98 -3.11 9.57
C LEU A 47 -6.13 -4.64 9.45
N ASP A 48 -7.05 -5.12 8.62
CA ASP A 48 -7.20 -6.55 8.33
C ASP A 48 -5.91 -7.19 7.78
N ALA A 49 -5.26 -6.50 6.83
CA ALA A 49 -3.99 -6.93 6.28
C ALA A 49 -2.91 -6.98 7.37
N MET A 50 -2.81 -5.94 8.21
CA MET A 50 -1.86 -5.90 9.32
C MET A 50 -2.11 -7.03 10.34
N GLN A 51 -3.36 -7.31 10.68
CA GLN A 51 -3.72 -8.40 11.59
C GLN A 51 -3.33 -9.76 10.99
N THR A 52 -3.62 -9.98 9.72
CA THR A 52 -3.23 -11.20 9.00
C THR A 52 -1.71 -11.39 9.00
N PHE A 53 -0.96 -10.33 8.69
CA PHE A 53 0.50 -10.35 8.72
C PHE A 53 1.03 -10.66 10.12
N ALA A 54 0.50 -10.01 11.16
CA ALA A 54 0.93 -10.18 12.54
C ALA A 54 0.67 -11.61 13.04
N ASN A 55 -0.52 -12.16 12.79
CA ASN A 55 -0.86 -13.54 13.16
C ASN A 55 0.10 -14.53 12.50
N GLY A 56 0.31 -14.41 11.19
CA GLY A 56 1.25 -15.27 10.47
C GLY A 56 2.70 -15.10 10.94
N TRP A 57 3.11 -13.89 11.33
CA TRP A 57 4.43 -13.65 11.91
C TRP A 57 4.63 -14.42 13.23
N PHE A 58 3.64 -14.37 14.14
CA PHE A 58 3.71 -15.11 15.40
C PHE A 58 3.80 -16.63 15.16
N GLU A 59 2.98 -17.17 14.26
CA GLU A 59 3.03 -18.60 13.89
C GLU A 59 4.41 -19.01 13.37
N ARG A 60 4.98 -18.25 12.43
CA ARG A 60 6.32 -18.52 11.89
C ARG A 60 7.40 -18.40 12.95
N ARG A 61 7.25 -17.50 13.93
CA ARG A 61 8.18 -17.37 15.07
C ARG A 61 8.10 -18.53 16.04
N HIS A 62 6.91 -19.01 16.36
CA HIS A 62 6.76 -20.23 17.14
C HIS A 62 7.40 -21.43 16.44
N ALA A 63 7.11 -21.62 15.14
CA ALA A 63 7.71 -22.70 14.36
C ALA A 63 9.24 -22.64 14.34
N GLY A 64 9.82 -21.44 14.16
CA GLY A 64 11.27 -21.24 14.20
C GLY A 64 11.89 -21.59 15.55
N THR A 65 11.24 -21.19 16.65
CA THR A 65 11.70 -21.48 18.02
C THR A 65 11.64 -22.97 18.32
N HIS A 66 10.56 -23.65 17.95
CA HIS A 66 10.44 -25.11 18.11
C HIS A 66 11.51 -25.84 17.30
N ALA A 67 11.75 -25.45 16.05
CA ALA A 67 12.80 -26.03 15.22
C ALA A 67 14.20 -25.84 15.81
N ALA A 68 14.48 -24.68 16.42
CA ALA A 68 15.75 -24.44 17.10
C ALA A 68 15.91 -25.30 18.36
N LEU A 69 14.84 -25.45 19.15
CA LEU A 69 14.84 -26.29 20.33
C LEU A 69 15.06 -27.76 19.98
N GLU A 70 14.37 -28.28 18.97
CA GLU A 70 14.55 -29.64 18.49
C GLU A 70 15.98 -29.89 17.98
N ALA A 71 16.53 -28.95 17.20
CA ALA A 71 17.89 -29.06 16.72
C ALA A 71 18.90 -29.08 17.87
N ALA A 72 18.74 -28.19 18.86
CA ALA A 72 19.58 -28.19 20.06
C ALA A 72 19.50 -29.53 20.81
N GLN A 73 18.30 -30.10 20.96
CA GLN A 73 18.11 -31.41 21.59
C GLN A 73 18.80 -32.55 20.82
N ARG A 74 18.76 -32.54 19.48
CA ARG A 74 19.48 -33.52 18.64
C ARG A 74 20.99 -33.34 18.74
N MET A 75 21.47 -32.09 18.70
CA MET A 75 22.88 -31.74 18.88
C MET A 75 23.43 -32.22 20.22
N CYS A 76 22.67 -32.08 21.32
CA CYS A 76 23.07 -32.60 22.64
C CYS A 76 23.16 -34.12 22.72
N LYS A 77 22.53 -34.85 21.79
CA LYS A 77 22.55 -36.32 21.72
C LYS A 77 23.56 -36.86 20.71
N ALA A 78 24.23 -35.98 19.95
CA ALA A 78 25.21 -36.39 18.96
C ALA A 78 26.43 -37.06 19.64
N GLU A 79 26.84 -38.21 19.14
CA GLU A 79 27.97 -38.97 19.70
C GLU A 79 29.28 -38.60 19.01
N THR A 80 29.20 -37.98 17.83
CA THR A 80 30.36 -37.56 17.04
C THR A 80 30.30 -36.08 16.62
N PRO A 81 31.46 -35.43 16.42
CA PRO A 81 31.50 -34.06 15.87
C PRO A 81 30.83 -33.93 14.49
N VAL A 82 30.84 -35.00 13.68
CA VAL A 82 30.23 -35.02 12.35
C VAL A 82 28.71 -35.01 12.45
N GLU A 83 28.12 -35.74 13.40
CA GLU A 83 26.69 -35.71 13.67
C GLU A 83 26.25 -34.35 14.20
N LEU A 84 27.02 -33.77 15.14
CA LEU A 84 26.77 -32.42 15.64
C LEU A 84 26.71 -31.40 14.49
N LEU A 85 27.69 -31.45 13.60
CA LEU A 85 27.75 -30.56 12.44
C LEU A 85 26.56 -30.80 11.50
N ARG A 86 26.17 -32.05 11.27
CA ARG A 86 25.01 -32.40 10.44
C ARG A 86 23.72 -31.79 10.99
N GLU A 87 23.46 -31.94 12.29
CA GLU A 87 22.28 -31.38 12.94
C GLU A 87 22.29 -29.84 12.88
N HIS A 88 23.46 -29.22 13.11
CA HIS A 88 23.62 -27.78 12.99
C HIS A 88 23.33 -27.28 11.56
N GLN A 89 23.90 -27.93 10.54
CA GLN A 89 23.69 -27.55 9.14
C GLN A 89 22.23 -27.74 8.70
N GLY A 90 21.57 -28.80 9.18
CA GLY A 90 20.14 -29.02 8.96
C GLY A 90 19.30 -27.88 9.54
N TRP A 91 19.61 -27.46 10.76
CA TRP A 91 18.95 -26.31 11.39
C TRP A 91 19.18 -25.00 10.64
N VAL A 92 20.43 -24.71 10.26
CA VAL A 92 20.79 -23.49 9.51
C VAL A 92 20.04 -23.41 8.18
N SER A 93 20.01 -24.52 7.43
CA SER A 93 19.30 -24.58 6.15
C SER A 93 17.81 -24.28 6.33
N GLY A 94 17.16 -24.91 7.31
CA GLY A 94 15.76 -24.63 7.63
C GLY A 94 15.53 -23.20 8.13
N ALA A 95 16.48 -22.62 8.87
CA ALA A 95 16.40 -21.24 9.35
C ALA A 95 16.42 -20.24 8.18
N PHE A 96 17.26 -20.49 7.18
CA PHE A 96 17.31 -19.68 5.98
C PHE A 96 16.00 -19.76 5.18
N GLN A 97 15.41 -20.95 5.03
CA GLN A 97 14.11 -21.09 4.37
C GLN A 97 13.01 -20.27 5.08
N ARG A 98 12.95 -20.33 6.42
CA ARG A 98 11.98 -19.55 7.20
C ARG A 98 12.20 -18.03 7.04
N LEU A 99 13.45 -17.58 6.98
CA LEU A 99 13.78 -16.17 6.73
C LEU A 99 13.26 -15.71 5.35
N MET A 100 13.42 -16.53 4.31
CA MET A 100 12.90 -16.22 2.99
C MET A 100 11.37 -16.13 2.98
N THR A 101 10.69 -17.04 3.70
CA THR A 101 9.23 -16.99 3.88
C THR A 101 8.79 -15.70 4.61
N ASP A 102 9.52 -15.29 5.64
CA ASP A 102 9.25 -14.03 6.34
C ASP A 102 9.39 -12.81 5.41
N GLY A 103 10.42 -12.80 4.56
CA GLY A 103 10.63 -11.76 3.56
C GLY A 103 9.47 -11.67 2.56
N LEU A 104 9.01 -12.81 2.04
CA LEU A 104 7.87 -12.85 1.12
C LEU A 104 6.58 -12.36 1.79
N ALA A 105 6.32 -12.77 3.03
CA ALA A 105 5.15 -12.32 3.78
C ALA A 105 5.18 -10.80 4.02
N CYS A 106 6.36 -10.25 4.32
CA CYS A 106 6.54 -8.80 4.45
C CYS A 106 6.26 -8.06 3.13
N GLN A 107 6.79 -8.57 2.02
CA GLN A 107 6.53 -7.99 0.69
C GLN A 107 5.03 -8.02 0.34
N GLN A 108 4.35 -9.14 0.62
CA GLN A 108 2.91 -9.28 0.41
C GLN A 108 2.12 -8.26 1.24
N GLN A 109 2.50 -8.05 2.50
CA GLN A 109 1.87 -7.05 3.35
C GLN A 109 2.04 -5.63 2.78
N CYS A 110 3.24 -5.27 2.33
CA CYS A 110 3.47 -3.97 1.70
C CYS A 110 2.61 -3.79 0.45
N MET A 111 2.49 -4.81 -0.39
CA MET A 111 1.65 -4.75 -1.60
C MET A 111 0.16 -4.63 -1.25
N ALA A 112 -0.33 -5.33 -0.21
CA ALA A 112 -1.72 -5.23 0.24
C ALA A 112 -2.05 -3.80 0.71
N VAL A 113 -1.17 -3.20 1.50
CA VAL A 113 -1.34 -1.80 1.95
C VAL A 113 -1.30 -0.84 0.76
N VAL A 114 -0.29 -0.95 -0.11
CA VAL A 114 -0.15 -0.08 -1.29
C VAL A 114 -1.37 -0.22 -2.23
N GLY A 115 -1.84 -1.44 -2.47
CA GLY A 115 -3.00 -1.69 -3.34
C GLY A 115 -4.30 -1.11 -2.79
N THR A 116 -4.39 -0.90 -1.48
CA THR A 116 -5.57 -0.31 -0.82
C THR A 116 -5.55 1.22 -0.89
N ILE A 117 -4.36 1.83 -0.81
CA ILE A 117 -4.21 3.31 -0.80
C ILE A 117 -3.94 3.91 -2.18
N ALA A 118 -3.55 3.10 -3.16
CA ALA A 118 -3.19 3.59 -4.49
C ALA A 118 -4.44 4.12 -5.22
N PRO A 119 -4.37 5.31 -5.85
CA PRO A 119 -5.45 5.78 -6.68
C PRO A 119 -5.70 4.82 -7.86
N PRO A 120 -6.95 4.65 -8.31
CA PRO A 120 -7.25 3.84 -9.48
C PRO A 120 -6.42 4.31 -10.67
N LEU A 121 -5.76 3.39 -11.38
CA LEU A 121 -5.12 3.71 -12.65
C LEU A 121 -6.19 4.12 -13.65
N THR A 122 -6.47 5.41 -13.77
CA THR A 122 -7.25 5.94 -14.89
C THR A 122 -6.53 5.56 -16.18
N PRO A 123 -7.20 4.87 -17.13
CA PRO A 123 -6.62 4.67 -18.46
C PRO A 123 -6.24 6.04 -19.01
N LEU A 124 -4.97 6.20 -19.41
CA LEU A 124 -4.53 7.39 -20.12
C LEU A 124 -5.42 7.50 -21.37
N GLY A 125 -6.34 8.45 -21.34
CA GLY A 125 -7.26 8.70 -22.42
C GLY A 125 -6.47 8.89 -23.72
N SER A 126 -6.97 8.26 -24.78
CA SER A 126 -6.53 8.42 -26.14
C SER A 126 -6.33 9.90 -26.49
N GLU A 127 -5.09 10.35 -26.45
CA GLU A 127 -4.72 11.61 -27.08
C GLU A 127 -4.72 11.35 -28.59
N LYS A 128 -5.75 11.90 -29.25
CA LYS A 128 -5.83 11.97 -30.71
C LYS A 128 -4.47 12.39 -31.26
N GLN A 129 -3.91 11.56 -32.15
CA GLN A 129 -2.87 11.95 -33.09
C GLN A 129 -3.28 13.26 -33.78
N ALA A 130 -2.74 14.38 -33.30
CA ALA A 130 -2.57 15.59 -34.09
C ALA A 130 -1.27 15.39 -34.87
N GLY A 131 -1.40 15.32 -36.18
CA GLY A 131 -0.36 14.88 -37.09
C GLY A 131 0.94 15.67 -36.98
N VAL A 132 2.04 14.92 -37.04
CA VAL A 132 3.30 15.40 -37.62
C VAL A 132 3.61 14.45 -38.77
N SER A 133 3.45 14.97 -39.99
CA SER A 133 3.93 14.33 -41.21
C SER A 133 5.44 14.04 -41.10
N PRO A 134 5.91 12.83 -41.44
CA PRO A 134 7.34 12.59 -41.61
C PRO A 134 7.83 13.30 -42.88
N SER A 135 8.58 14.39 -42.73
CA SER A 135 9.37 14.93 -43.83
C SER A 135 10.51 13.96 -44.13
N GLU A 136 10.52 13.45 -45.36
CA GLU A 136 11.57 12.64 -45.94
C GLU A 136 12.97 13.22 -45.66
N SER A 137 13.84 12.40 -45.07
CA SER A 137 15.29 12.57 -45.21
C SER A 137 15.85 11.33 -45.88
N LYS A 138 16.11 11.55 -47.16
CA LYS A 138 16.69 10.66 -48.17
C LYS A 138 17.92 9.92 -47.66
N ALA A 139 17.89 8.60 -47.80
CA ALA A 139 19.06 7.73 -47.69
C ALA A 139 20.18 8.18 -48.64
N THR A 140 21.42 8.15 -48.17
CA THR A 140 22.57 7.84 -49.02
C THR A 140 23.47 6.89 -48.24
N ALA A 141 23.50 5.64 -48.68
CA ALA A 141 24.42 4.61 -48.25
C ALA A 141 25.66 4.61 -49.16
N ARG A 142 26.85 4.36 -48.59
CA ARG A 142 28.10 3.78 -49.16
C ARG A 142 29.33 4.32 -48.42
N THR A 143 30.43 3.62 -48.14
CA THR A 143 30.85 2.20 -48.18
C THR A 143 32.21 2.15 -47.45
N ASP A 144 32.54 0.97 -46.92
CA ASP A 144 33.87 0.34 -46.84
C ASP A 144 35.01 0.86 -45.94
N ALA A 145 35.49 -0.10 -45.15
CA ALA A 145 36.87 -0.55 -44.95
C ALA A 145 37.89 0.38 -44.24
N ALA A 146 38.26 -0.01 -43.02
CA ALA A 146 39.56 -0.65 -42.69
C ALA A 146 39.57 -1.09 -41.22
#